data_AF-W9BB72-F1
#
_entry.id   AF-W9BB72-F1
#
_cell.length_a   1.000
_cell.length_b   1.000
_cell.length_c   1.000
_cell.angle_alpha   90.00
_cell.angle_beta   90.00
_cell.angle_gamma   90.00
#
_symmetry.space_group_name_H-M   'P 1'
#
loop_
_entity.id
_entity.type
_entity.pdbx_description
1 polymer ?
#
loop_
_entity_poly.entity_id
_entity_poly.type
_entity_poly.pdbx_seq_one_letter_code
_entity_poly.pdbx_strand_id
1 'polypeptide(L)'
;MCVFNSNNAFIIENILAHSESDEYSWSQLIDGTSGELAQPIKENITKFSDTRIASLFNEIVQMRNRIIHSFQVTHNNIQILATKKKNGEQFIITEKYLLEFIQKNQELSSCLHKFRGY
;
A
#
# COMPACT_ATOMS: atom_id res chain seq x y z
N MET A 1 -1.61 -3.85 -9.87
CA MET A 1 -2.73 -3.07 -9.30
C MET A 1 -3.73 -3.94 -8.55
N CYS A 2 -4.19 -5.06 -9.11
CA CYS A 2 -5.16 -5.94 -8.43
C CYS A 2 -4.69 -6.41 -7.03
N VAL A 3 -3.42 -6.86 -6.91
CA VAL A 3 -2.84 -7.28 -5.61
C VAL A 3 -2.89 -6.20 -4.55
N PHE A 4 -2.65 -4.94 -4.94
CA PHE A 4 -2.72 -3.81 -4.03
C PHE A 4 -4.15 -3.53 -3.58
N ASN A 5 -5.11 -3.53 -4.51
CA ASN A 5 -6.51 -3.29 -4.18
C ASN A 5 -7.05 -4.37 -3.22
N SER A 6 -6.67 -5.62 -3.45
CA SER A 6 -7.02 -6.74 -2.55
C SER A 6 -6.43 -6.54 -1.15
N ASN A 7 -5.16 -6.16 -1.03
CA ASN A 7 -4.55 -5.86 0.27
C ASN A 7 -5.15 -4.63 0.95
N ASN A 8 -5.51 -3.59 0.19
CA ASN A 8 -6.15 -2.39 0.74
C ASN A 8 -7.52 -2.75 1.33
N ALA A 9 -8.32 -3.56 0.63
CA ALA A 9 -9.58 -4.08 1.17
C ALA A 9 -9.36 -4.95 2.42
N PHE A 10 -8.35 -5.84 2.40
CA PHE A 10 -8.05 -6.71 3.53
C PHE A 10 -7.58 -5.93 4.78
N ILE A 11 -6.87 -4.83 4.59
CA ILE A 11 -6.54 -3.90 5.70
C ILE A 11 -7.81 -3.29 6.29
N ILE A 12 -8.71 -2.80 5.45
CA ILE A 12 -9.99 -2.23 5.90
C ILE A 12 -10.78 -3.27 6.72
N GLU A 13 -10.84 -4.52 6.25
CA GLU A 13 -11.45 -5.61 7.03
C GLU A 13 -10.81 -5.81 8.40
N ASN A 14 -9.47 -5.80 8.48
CA ASN A 14 -8.77 -5.97 9.75
C ASN A 14 -8.99 -4.78 10.71
N ILE A 15 -9.07 -3.55 10.19
CA ILE A 15 -9.42 -2.37 10.98
C ILE A 15 -10.82 -2.55 11.58
N LEU A 16 -11.82 -2.85 10.74
CA LEU A 16 -13.21 -3.00 11.18
C LEU A 16 -13.41 -4.16 12.17
N ALA A 17 -12.59 -5.22 12.07
CA ALA A 17 -12.64 -6.35 12.99
C ALA A 17 -12.08 -6.04 14.39
N HIS A 18 -11.23 -5.02 14.52
CA HIS A 18 -10.53 -4.67 15.76
C HIS A 18 -10.90 -3.29 16.32
N SER A 19 -11.69 -2.51 15.58
CA SER A 19 -12.24 -1.24 16.05
C SER A 19 -13.31 -1.43 17.11
N GLU A 20 -13.36 -0.54 18.09
CA GLU A 20 -14.50 -0.44 19.00
C GLU A 20 -15.76 -0.05 18.21
N SER A 21 -16.94 -0.46 18.71
CA SER A 21 -18.21 -0.22 18.01
C SER A 21 -18.38 1.26 17.64
N ASP A 22 -18.61 1.54 16.35
CA ASP A 22 -18.86 2.85 15.74
C ASP A 22 -17.66 3.81 15.55
N GLU A 23 -16.41 3.38 15.78
CA GLU A 23 -15.24 4.25 15.52
C GLU A 23 -15.00 4.49 14.02
N TYR A 24 -15.16 3.44 13.20
CA TYR A 24 -14.93 3.47 11.76
C TYR A 24 -16.04 2.75 10.99
N SER A 25 -16.51 3.35 9.90
CA SER A 25 -17.40 2.68 8.95
C SER A 25 -16.66 2.23 7.70
N TRP A 26 -17.14 1.15 7.07
CA TRP A 26 -16.58 0.67 5.80
C TRP A 26 -16.59 1.75 4.70
N SER A 27 -17.67 2.55 4.62
CA SER A 27 -17.78 3.63 3.64
C SER A 27 -16.73 4.72 3.86
N GLN A 28 -16.50 5.15 5.11
CA GLN A 28 -15.46 6.13 5.42
C GLN A 28 -14.07 5.65 5.00
N LEU A 29 -13.77 4.37 5.23
CA LEU A 29 -12.45 3.82 4.94
C LEU A 29 -12.19 3.57 3.44
N ILE A 30 -13.23 3.31 2.64
CA ILE A 30 -13.09 3.07 1.20
C ILE A 30 -13.15 4.36 0.36
N ASP A 31 -13.88 5.38 0.83
CA ASP A 31 -14.00 6.66 0.12
C ASP A 31 -12.70 7.50 0.20
N GLY A 32 -11.90 7.27 1.24
CA GLY A 32 -10.60 7.89 1.44
C GLY A 32 -9.50 7.36 0.52
N THR A 33 -8.39 8.10 0.40
CA THR A 33 -7.20 7.58 -0.27
C THR A 33 -6.51 6.52 0.60
N SER A 34 -5.83 5.54 -0.01
CA SER A 34 -5.07 4.54 0.77
C SER A 34 -4.05 5.15 1.75
N GLY A 35 -3.58 6.39 1.49
CA GLY A 35 -2.69 7.09 2.43
C GLY A 35 -3.38 7.56 3.71
N GLU A 36 -4.70 7.77 3.69
CA GLU A 36 -5.50 8.17 4.85
C GLU A 36 -5.73 7.03 5.84
N LEU A 37 -5.54 5.77 5.41
CA LEU A 37 -5.62 4.60 6.28
C LEU A 37 -4.46 4.53 7.30
N ALA A 38 -3.44 5.39 7.21
CA ALA A 38 -2.30 5.39 8.13
C ALA A 38 -2.72 5.56 9.60
N GLN A 39 -3.70 6.44 9.88
CA GLN A 39 -4.18 6.65 11.25
C GLN A 39 -5.06 5.47 11.73
N PRO A 40 -6.09 5.01 10.99
CA PRO A 40 -6.84 3.81 11.34
C PRO A 40 -5.97 2.57 11.61
N ILE A 41 -4.93 2.34 10.79
CA ILE A 41 -3.97 1.23 10.98
C ILE A 41 -3.20 1.39 12.29
N LYS A 42 -2.80 2.62 12.66
CA LYS A 42 -2.07 2.86 13.89
C LYS A 42 -2.93 2.52 15.11
N GLU A 43 -4.20 2.92 15.09
CA GLU A 43 -5.14 2.76 16.20
C GLU A 43 -5.65 1.33 16.36
N ASN A 44 -5.86 0.61 15.24
CA ASN A 44 -6.58 -0.67 15.24
C ASN A 44 -5.73 -1.89 14.88
N ILE A 45 -4.56 -1.70 14.27
CA ILE A 45 -3.65 -2.81 13.94
C ILE A 45 -2.37 -2.68 14.76
N THR A 46 -1.69 -1.54 14.68
CA THR A 46 -0.37 -1.34 15.34
C THR A 46 -0.51 -1.34 16.86
N LYS A 47 -1.65 -0.92 17.41
CA LYS A 47 -1.95 -1.02 18.84
C LYS A 47 -1.92 -2.47 19.36
N PHE A 48 -2.27 -3.44 18.51
CA PHE A 48 -2.38 -4.86 18.85
C PHE A 48 -1.31 -5.73 18.15
N SER A 49 -0.36 -5.11 17.44
CA SER A 49 0.71 -5.79 16.72
C SER A 49 2.00 -4.95 16.73
N ASP A 50 2.97 -5.31 15.88
CA ASP A 50 4.17 -4.49 15.71
C ASP A 50 3.95 -3.40 14.64
N THR A 51 4.98 -2.60 14.37
CA THR A 51 4.92 -1.53 13.37
C THR A 51 5.08 -2.04 11.93
N ARG A 52 5.29 -3.35 11.71
CA ARG A 52 5.67 -3.90 10.39
C ARG A 52 4.57 -3.74 9.36
N ILE A 53 3.31 -4.00 9.74
CA ILE A 53 2.15 -3.86 8.84
C ILE A 53 2.03 -2.41 8.39
N ALA A 54 2.10 -1.47 9.34
CA ALA A 54 2.02 -0.03 9.05
C ALA A 54 3.17 0.44 8.14
N SER A 55 4.41 0.00 8.40
CA SER A 55 5.56 0.38 7.58
C SER A 55 5.47 -0.19 6.16
N LEU A 56 5.12 -1.48 6.03
CA LEU A 56 4.97 -2.14 4.73
C LEU A 56 3.85 -1.49 3.91
N PHE A 57 2.70 -1.24 4.53
CA PHE A 57 1.58 -0.61 3.85
C PHE A 57 1.94 0.79 3.33
N ASN A 58 2.58 1.63 4.15
CA ASN A 58 3.01 2.96 3.72
C ASN A 58 4.01 2.90 2.56
N GLU A 59 4.98 1.99 2.62
CA GLU A 59 5.93 1.77 1.53
C GLU A 59 5.23 1.36 0.23
N ILE A 60 4.30 0.41 0.30
CA ILE A 60 3.51 -0.06 -0.85
C ILE A 60 2.65 1.07 -1.42
N VAL A 61 1.99 1.90 -0.58
CA VAL A 61 1.22 3.06 -1.03
C VAL A 61 2.12 4.05 -1.78
N GLN A 62 3.33 4.31 -1.26
CA GLN A 62 4.30 5.18 -1.95
C GLN A 62 4.72 4.59 -3.29
N MET A 63 5.03 3.29 -3.34
CA MET A 63 5.40 2.61 -4.58
C MET A 63 4.27 2.65 -5.61
N ARG A 64 3.04 2.35 -5.20
CA ARG A 64 1.84 2.44 -6.04
C ARG A 64 1.68 3.85 -6.60
N ASN A 65 1.86 4.88 -5.76
CA ASN A 65 1.77 6.26 -6.21
C ASN A 65 2.85 6.58 -7.26
N ARG A 66 4.06 6.04 -7.14
CA ARG A 66 5.09 6.23 -8.18
C ARG A 66 4.73 5.52 -9.48
N ILE A 67 4.16 4.32 -9.42
CA ILE A 67 3.70 3.55 -10.59
C ILE A 67 2.56 4.28 -11.31
N ILE A 68 1.54 4.71 -10.59
CA ILE A 68 0.37 5.37 -11.16
C ILE A 68 0.71 6.75 -11.74
N HIS A 69 1.61 7.49 -11.10
CA HIS A 69 2.09 8.79 -11.60
C HIS A 69 3.32 8.68 -12.50
N SER A 70 3.59 7.50 -13.05
CA SER A 70 4.66 7.33 -14.03
C SER A 70 4.29 7.93 -15.38
N PHE A 71 5.31 8.20 -16.17
CA PHE A 71 5.19 8.74 -17.52
C PHE A 71 6.15 7.99 -18.44
N GLN A 72 5.77 7.90 -19.72
CA GLN A 72 6.58 7.25 -20.73
C GLN A 72 7.71 8.17 -21.20
N VAL A 73 8.90 7.59 -21.38
CA VAL A 73 10.07 8.26 -21.97
C VAL A 73 10.75 7.33 -22.96
N THR A 74 11.33 7.91 -24.01
CA THR A 74 12.15 7.17 -24.96
C THR A 74 13.59 7.06 -24.45
N HIS A 75 14.10 5.83 -24.31
CA HIS A 75 15.50 5.56 -23.99
C HIS A 75 16.02 4.48 -24.94
N ASN A 76 17.13 4.75 -25.64
CA ASN A 76 17.72 3.83 -26.62
C ASN A 76 16.69 3.28 -27.65
N ASN A 77 15.85 4.16 -28.20
CA ASN A 77 14.77 3.81 -29.14
C ASN A 77 13.68 2.87 -28.56
N ILE A 78 13.62 2.70 -27.24
CA ILE A 78 12.60 1.90 -26.55
C ILE A 78 11.79 2.82 -25.63
N GLN A 79 10.47 2.58 -25.54
CA GLN A 79 9.61 3.25 -24.56
C GLN A 79 9.76 2.59 -23.19
N ILE A 80 10.13 3.38 -22.19
CA ILE A 80 10.26 2.94 -20.80
C ILE A 80 9.41 3.83 -19.88
N LEU A 81 9.14 3.34 -18.67
CA LEU A 81 8.44 4.12 -17.64
C LEU A 81 9.44 4.82 -16.72
N ALA A 82 9.25 6.11 -16.52
CA ALA A 82 9.94 6.90 -15.51
C ALA A 82 8.94 7.53 -14.55
N THR A 83 9.42 7.92 -13.38
CA THR A 83 8.61 8.62 -12.37
C THR A 83 9.48 9.62 -11.63
N LYS A 84 8.85 10.52 -10.89
CA LYS A 84 9.54 11.54 -10.10
C LYS A 84 9.05 11.52 -8.66
N LYS A 85 9.95 11.70 -7.69
CA LYS A 85 9.61 11.93 -6.29
C LYS A 85 9.25 13.40 -6.06
N LYS A 86 8.67 13.70 -4.89
CA LYS A 86 8.29 15.09 -4.53
C LYS A 86 9.49 16.04 -4.45
N ASN A 87 10.68 15.52 -4.09
CA ASN A 87 11.93 16.27 -4.07
C ASN A 87 12.54 16.50 -5.47
N GLY A 88 11.87 16.07 -6.55
CA GLY A 88 12.33 16.23 -7.93
C GLY A 88 13.23 15.11 -8.44
N GLU A 89 13.66 14.18 -7.59
CA GLU A 89 14.46 13.02 -8.00
C GLU A 89 13.67 12.13 -8.96
N GLN A 90 14.26 11.80 -10.12
CA GLN A 90 13.65 10.95 -11.13
C GLN A 90 14.32 9.59 -11.19
N PHE A 91 13.53 8.56 -11.44
CA PHE A 91 14.04 7.21 -11.63
C PHE A 91 13.18 6.41 -12.61
N ILE A 92 13.78 5.38 -13.20
CA ILE A 92 13.11 4.46 -14.12
C ILE A 92 12.37 3.40 -13.31
N ILE A 93 11.11 3.16 -13.65
CA ILE A 93 10.37 2.01 -13.14
C ILE A 93 10.82 0.78 -13.91
N THR A 94 11.73 0.04 -13.29
CA THR A 94 12.25 -1.21 -13.83
C THR A 94 11.32 -2.38 -13.55
N GLU A 95 11.50 -3.50 -14.26
CA GLU A 95 10.83 -4.76 -13.94
C GLU A 95 11.09 -5.17 -12.48
N LYS A 96 12.34 -5.02 -12.01
CA LYS A 96 12.72 -5.29 -10.62
C LYS A 96 11.87 -4.49 -9.62
N TYR A 97 11.62 -3.21 -9.90
CA TYR A 97 10.77 -2.36 -9.05
C TYR A 97 9.32 -2.86 -9.00
N LEU A 98 8.78 -3.35 -10.12
CA LEU A 98 7.44 -3.92 -10.18
C LEU A 98 7.35 -5.28 -9.46
N LEU A 99 8.36 -6.12 -9.59
CA LEU A 99 8.45 -7.40 -8.87
C LEU A 99 8.56 -7.17 -7.36
N GLU A 100 9.36 -6.20 -6.93
CA GLU A 100 9.47 -5.80 -5.53
C GLU A 100 8.11 -5.30 -4.99
N PHE A 101 7.37 -4.51 -5.78
CA PHE A 101 6.02 -4.08 -5.41
C PHE A 101 5.08 -5.28 -5.18
N ILE A 102 5.13 -6.28 -6.05
CA ILE A 102 4.32 -7.51 -5.91
C ILE A 102 4.74 -8.30 -4.68
N GLN A 103 6.05 -8.49 -4.47
CA GLN A 103 6.59 -9.23 -3.34
C GLN A 103 6.21 -8.59 -1.99
N LYS A 104 6.32 -7.26 -1.88
CA LYS A 104 5.91 -6.53 -0.66
C LYS A 104 4.41 -6.66 -0.41
N ASN A 105 3.58 -6.66 -1.47
CA ASN A 105 2.16 -6.94 -1.33
C ASN A 105 1.90 -8.37 -0.80
N GLN A 106 2.62 -9.38 -1.29
CA GLN A 106 2.50 -10.74 -0.78
C GLN A 106 2.90 -10.83 0.71
N GLU A 107 3.97 -10.13 1.08
CA GLU A 107 4.43 -10.05 2.46
C GLU A 107 3.39 -9.39 3.37
N LEU A 108 2.84 -8.24 2.96
CA LEU A 108 1.77 -7.55 3.68
C LEU A 108 0.56 -8.47 3.88
N SER A 109 0.11 -9.16 2.83
CA SER A 109 -0.99 -10.12 2.91
C SER A 109 -0.71 -11.19 3.97
N SER A 110 0.51 -11.74 3.97
CA SER A 110 0.93 -12.76 4.93
C SER A 110 0.93 -12.22 6.37
N CYS A 111 1.36 -10.98 6.58
CA CYS A 111 1.30 -10.32 7.90
C CYS A 111 -0.15 -10.10 8.36
N LEU A 112 -1.05 -9.70 7.47
CA LEU A 112 -2.46 -9.48 7.79
C LEU A 112 -3.19 -10.78 8.11
N HIS A 113 -2.88 -11.88 7.43
CA HIS A 113 -3.40 -13.20 7.78
C HIS A 113 -2.99 -13.62 9.19
N LYS A 114 -1.70 -13.47 9.53
CA LYS A 114 -1.19 -13.76 10.88
C LYS A 114 -1.84 -12.89 11.95
N PHE A 115 -2.00 -11.59 11.67
CA PHE A 115 -2.66 -10.66 12.58
C PHE A 115 -4.12 -11.06 12.84
N ARG A 116 -4.86 -11.47 11.79
CA ARG A 116 -6.24 -11.96 11.92
C ARG A 116 -6.36 -13.28 12.67
N GLY A 117 -5.27 -14.01 12.89
CA GLY A 117 -5.24 -15.30 13.60
C GLY A 117 -5.19 -16.54 12.70
N TYR A 118 -4.65 -16.43 11.49
CA TYR A 118 -4.36 -17.56 10.58
C TYR A 118 -2.87 -17.90 10.49
#